data_AF-A0A0S8FNW8-F1
#
_entry.id   AF-A0A0S8FNW8-F1
#
_cell.length_a   1.000
_cell.length_b   1.000
_cell.length_c   1.000
_cell.angle_alpha   90.00
_cell.angle_beta   90.00
_cell.angle_gamma   90.00
#
_symmetry.space_group_name_H-M   'P 1'
#
loop_
_entity.id
_entity.type
_entity.pdbx_description
1 polymer ?
#
loop_
_entity_poly.entity_id
_entity_poly.type
_entity_poly.pdbx_seq_one_letter_code
_entity_poly.pdbx_strand_id
1 'polypeptide(L)'
;RATVQEYCHANVAKIWRNCKVMRDSGIHVEVTTLLITGVNDDLTVVSVIGERILAELGNIPWHITRYFPAYNYSAPATSVRFLEQAYQRAKQLGLKFVYLGNVPGHHYENTSCPECDALLITRSGLTPVENRITHDGKCPQCGLDVHGYFVL
;
A
#
# COMPACT_ATOMS: atom_id res chain seq x y z
N ARG A 1 14.39 11.00 -1.89
CA ARG A 1 14.17 12.47 -1.88
C ARG A 1 14.32 13.07 -3.27
N ALA A 2 15.32 12.67 -4.07
CA ALA A 2 15.53 13.18 -5.43
C ALA A 2 14.32 13.02 -6.36
N THR A 3 13.76 11.80 -6.47
CA THR A 3 12.69 11.48 -7.43
C THR A 3 11.43 12.36 -7.30
N VAL A 4 10.89 12.54 -6.10
CA VAL A 4 9.66 13.35 -5.92
C VAL A 4 9.90 14.83 -6.24
N GLN A 5 11.09 15.35 -5.92
CA GLN A 5 11.43 16.73 -6.24
C GLN A 5 11.65 16.92 -7.75
N GLU A 6 12.25 15.92 -8.41
CA GLU A 6 12.54 15.93 -9.85
C GLU A 6 11.26 15.82 -10.67
N TYR A 7 10.42 14.82 -10.40
CA TYR A 7 9.26 14.49 -11.23
C TYR A 7 7.96 15.19 -10.80
N CYS A 8 7.82 15.54 -9.52
CA CYS A 8 6.60 16.18 -9.01
C CYS A 8 6.80 17.64 -8.57
N HIS A 9 8.05 18.12 -8.58
CA HIS A 9 8.42 19.45 -8.06
C HIS A 9 7.92 19.73 -6.64
N ALA A 10 7.76 18.66 -5.85
CA ALA A 10 7.14 18.70 -4.54
C ALA A 10 8.16 18.41 -3.43
N ASN A 11 8.06 19.18 -2.34
CA ASN A 11 8.81 18.89 -1.14
C ASN A 11 8.16 17.72 -0.39
N VAL A 12 8.70 16.52 -0.61
CA VAL A 12 8.22 15.28 0.00
C VAL A 12 8.15 15.36 1.53
N ALA A 13 9.03 16.13 2.20
CA ALA A 13 9.00 16.25 3.66
C ALA A 13 7.71 16.90 4.18
N LYS A 14 7.12 17.84 3.42
CA LYS A 14 5.82 18.43 3.78
C LYS A 14 4.69 17.39 3.69
N ILE A 15 4.76 16.48 2.72
CA ILE A 15 3.76 15.41 2.53
C ILE A 15 3.79 14.47 3.73
N TRP A 16 4.96 13.95 4.11
CA TRP A 16 5.10 13.07 5.27
C TRP A 16 4.68 13.74 6.58
N ARG A 17 5.05 15.02 6.78
CA ARG A 17 4.58 15.81 7.91
C ARG A 17 3.05 15.88 7.96
N ASN A 18 2.39 16.11 6.82
CA ASN A 18 0.93 16.16 6.76
C ASN A 18 0.30 14.81 7.12
N CYS A 19 0.80 13.71 6.54
CA CYS A 19 0.34 12.36 6.87
C CYS A 19 0.45 12.08 8.37
N LYS A 20 1.58 12.47 8.99
CA LYS A 20 1.79 12.33 10.43
C LYS A 20 0.76 13.14 11.23
N VAL A 21 0.56 14.42 10.91
CA VAL A 21 -0.43 15.28 11.60
C VAL A 21 -1.85 14.72 11.47
N MET A 22 -2.25 14.26 10.28
CA MET A 22 -3.57 13.68 10.04
C MET A 22 -3.79 12.43 10.90
N ARG A 23 -2.85 11.50 10.85
CA ARG A 23 -2.92 10.28 11.66
C ARG A 23 -2.93 10.59 13.16
N ASP A 24 -2.06 11.49 13.63
CA ASP A 24 -2.00 11.89 15.04
C ASP A 24 -3.30 12.57 15.51
N SER A 25 -4.11 13.07 14.56
CA SER A 25 -5.44 13.64 14.80
C SER A 25 -6.58 12.61 14.68
N GLY A 26 -6.28 11.31 14.58
CA GLY A 26 -7.27 10.24 14.44
C GLY A 26 -7.89 10.12 13.04
N ILE A 27 -7.33 10.79 12.03
CA ILE A 27 -7.79 10.70 10.65
C ILE A 27 -7.19 9.44 10.01
N HIS A 28 -8.03 8.67 9.32
CA HIS A 28 -7.56 7.52 8.53
C HIS A 28 -6.66 7.99 7.39
N VAL A 29 -5.47 7.39 7.29
CA VAL A 29 -4.47 7.74 6.28
C VAL A 29 -4.05 6.47 5.57
N GLU A 30 -4.05 6.52 4.24
CA GLU A 30 -3.45 5.49 3.39
C GLU A 30 -2.38 6.14 2.51
N VAL A 31 -1.33 5.37 2.20
CA VAL A 31 -0.27 5.81 1.29
C VAL A 31 -0.35 4.98 0.02
N THR A 32 -0.14 5.64 -1.12
CA THR A 32 -0.04 4.97 -2.42
C THR A 32 1.29 5.30 -3.07
N THR A 33 1.94 4.31 -3.66
CA THR A 33 3.19 4.46 -4.41
C THR A 33 3.04 3.81 -5.77
N LEU A 34 3.04 4.63 -6.82
CA LEU A 34 3.17 4.16 -8.19
C LEU A 34 4.63 3.80 -8.43
N LEU A 35 4.91 2.52 -8.71
CA LEU A 35 6.23 2.07 -9.13
C LEU A 35 6.32 2.20 -10.64
N ILE A 36 7.25 3.01 -11.10
CA ILE A 36 7.45 3.43 -12.49
C ILE A 36 8.80 2.89 -12.96
N THR A 37 8.76 2.16 -14.07
CA THR A 37 9.95 1.52 -14.67
C THR A 37 11.00 2.56 -15.03
N GLY A 38 12.21 2.42 -14.49
CA GLY A 38 13.34 3.32 -14.73
C GLY A 38 13.35 4.59 -13.87
N VAL A 39 12.45 4.72 -12.89
CA VAL A 39 12.33 5.90 -12.02
C VAL A 39 12.48 5.56 -10.55
N ASN A 40 11.67 4.61 -10.07
CA ASN A 40 11.63 4.22 -8.65
C ASN A 40 11.35 2.72 -8.45
N ASP A 41 11.49 1.89 -9.48
CA ASP A 41 11.32 0.44 -9.46
C ASP A 41 12.55 -0.30 -8.92
N ASP A 42 13.00 0.10 -7.71
CA ASP A 42 14.09 -0.54 -6.98
C ASP A 42 13.62 -1.00 -5.58
N LEU A 43 13.98 -2.21 -5.17
CA LEU A 43 13.58 -2.77 -3.86
C LEU A 43 14.17 -2.00 -2.66
N THR A 44 15.28 -1.31 -2.84
CA THR A 44 15.85 -0.36 -1.88
C THR A 44 14.91 0.83 -1.67
N VAL A 45 14.32 1.34 -2.76
CA VAL A 45 13.32 2.44 -2.67
C VAL A 45 12.07 1.96 -1.95
N VAL A 46 11.57 0.76 -2.27
CA VAL A 46 10.46 0.12 -1.56
C VAL A 46 10.79 -0.01 -0.07
N SER A 47 12.02 -0.40 0.27
CA SER A 47 12.44 -0.55 1.66
C SER A 47 12.43 0.77 2.41
N VAL A 48 13.03 1.82 1.82
CA VAL A 48 13.08 3.17 2.40
C VAL A 48 11.67 3.74 2.61
N ILE A 49 10.74 3.52 1.69
CA ILE A 49 9.35 3.96 1.85
C ILE A 49 8.69 3.17 2.99
N GLY A 50 8.78 1.83 2.97
CA GLY A 50 8.15 0.98 3.99
C GLY A 50 8.67 1.23 5.40
N GLU A 51 9.98 1.36 5.57
CA GLU A 51 10.62 1.71 6.86
C GLU A 51 10.12 3.07 7.36
N ARG A 52 9.96 4.04 6.46
CA ARG A 52 9.46 5.37 6.80
C ARG A 52 7.98 5.35 7.17
N ILE A 53 7.16 4.54 6.51
CA ILE A 53 5.76 4.31 6.91
C ILE A 53 5.74 3.78 8.34
N LEU A 54 6.48 2.70 8.63
CA LEU A 54 6.51 2.11 9.96
C LEU A 54 6.99 3.10 11.04
N ALA A 55 8.07 3.84 10.75
CA ALA A 55 8.67 4.77 11.70
C ALA A 55 7.84 6.04 11.95
N GLU A 56 7.28 6.63 10.89
CA GLU A 56 6.59 7.92 10.99
C GLU A 56 5.08 7.80 11.08
N LEU A 57 4.47 6.78 10.44
CA LEU A 57 3.03 6.58 10.25
C LEU A 57 2.47 5.33 10.98
N GLY A 58 3.32 4.40 11.42
CA GLY A 58 2.87 3.14 12.00
C GLY A 58 2.41 2.16 10.92
N ASN A 59 1.41 1.33 11.21
CA ASN A 59 1.01 0.24 10.31
C ASN A 59 -0.21 0.59 9.44
N ILE A 60 -0.20 1.75 8.80
CA ILE A 60 -1.28 2.18 7.90
C ILE A 60 -1.30 1.34 6.60
N PRO A 61 -2.43 1.27 5.88
CA PRO A 61 -2.49 0.65 4.56
C PRO A 61 -1.51 1.30 3.57
N TRP A 62 -0.75 0.46 2.87
CA TRP A 62 0.13 0.88 1.78
C TRP A 62 -0.23 0.20 0.46
N HIS A 63 -0.58 1.00 -0.54
CA HIS A 63 -0.88 0.55 -1.89
C HIS A 63 0.34 0.72 -2.78
N ILE A 64 0.84 -0.38 -3.32
CA ILE A 64 1.88 -0.41 -4.34
C ILE A 64 1.19 -0.61 -5.69
N THR A 65 1.20 0.40 -6.54
CA THR A 65 0.43 0.40 -7.79
C THR A 65 1.32 0.23 -9.01
N ARG A 66 0.79 -0.50 -9.99
CA ARG A 66 1.43 -0.72 -11.28
C ARG A 66 1.36 0.51 -12.18
N TYR A 67 2.52 0.89 -12.71
CA TYR A 67 2.63 1.86 -13.81
C TYR A 67 2.31 1.22 -15.17
N PHE A 68 1.69 2.03 -16.04
CA PHE A 68 1.48 1.74 -17.47
C PHE A 68 1.96 2.93 -18.31
N PRO A 69 2.54 2.69 -19.52
CA PRO A 69 2.85 3.73 -20.49
C PRO A 69 1.69 4.70 -20.67
N ALA A 70 1.94 5.99 -20.41
CA ALA A 70 0.93 7.01 -20.56
C ALA A 70 1.59 8.35 -20.90
N TYR A 71 0.92 9.13 -21.75
CA TYR A 71 1.34 10.47 -22.14
C TYR A 71 2.81 10.48 -22.63
N ASN A 72 3.66 11.34 -22.08
CA ASN A 72 5.04 11.56 -22.51
C ASN A 72 6.06 10.59 -21.87
N TYR A 73 5.63 9.52 -21.20
CA TYR A 73 6.53 8.50 -20.64
C TYR A 73 6.26 7.12 -21.25
N SER A 74 7.25 6.57 -21.94
CA SER A 74 7.10 5.39 -22.81
C SER A 74 7.79 4.12 -22.30
N ALA A 75 8.42 4.17 -21.12
CA ALA A 75 8.98 2.97 -20.49
C ALA A 75 7.89 1.89 -20.35
N PRO A 76 8.22 0.59 -20.46
CA PRO A 76 7.22 -0.47 -20.38
C PRO A 76 6.52 -0.46 -19.02
N ALA A 77 5.30 -1.00 -18.98
CA ALA A 77 4.57 -1.18 -17.74
C ALA A 77 5.42 -1.94 -16.72
N THR A 78 5.41 -1.52 -15.46
CA THR A 78 6.19 -2.18 -14.42
C THR A 78 5.75 -3.63 -14.32
N SER A 79 6.73 -4.54 -14.27
CA SER A 79 6.43 -5.97 -14.33
C SER A 79 5.66 -6.41 -13.08
N VAL A 80 4.68 -7.32 -13.25
CA VAL A 80 3.92 -7.88 -12.12
C VAL A 80 4.86 -8.59 -11.16
N ARG A 81 5.85 -9.33 -11.67
CA ARG A 81 6.89 -9.98 -10.87
C ARG A 81 7.60 -9.00 -9.92
N PHE A 82 7.95 -7.80 -10.40
CA PHE A 82 8.59 -6.80 -9.55
C PHE A 82 7.65 -6.28 -8.47
N LEU A 83 6.36 -6.08 -8.79
CA LEU A 83 5.36 -5.69 -7.79
C LEU A 83 5.20 -6.76 -6.71
N GLU A 84 5.18 -8.04 -7.08
CA GLU A 84 5.15 -9.13 -6.11
C GLU A 84 6.40 -9.12 -5.21
N GLN A 85 7.59 -8.86 -5.77
CA GLN A 85 8.81 -8.70 -4.97
C GLN A 85 8.72 -7.49 -4.02
N ALA A 86 8.17 -6.37 -4.48
CA ALA A 86 7.95 -5.18 -3.66
C ALA A 86 6.96 -5.45 -2.52
N TYR A 87 5.86 -6.14 -2.80
CA TYR A 87 4.90 -6.61 -1.80
C TYR A 87 5.58 -7.49 -0.74
N GLN A 88 6.33 -8.51 -1.17
CA GLN A 88 7.03 -9.40 -0.25
C GLN A 88 8.04 -8.65 0.60
N ARG A 89 8.78 -7.70 0.01
CA ARG A 89 9.72 -6.86 0.75
C ARG A 89 9.00 -6.00 1.80
N ALA A 90 7.87 -5.40 1.46
CA ALA A 90 7.05 -4.63 2.40
C ALA A 90 6.55 -5.51 3.56
N LYS A 91 6.06 -6.72 3.27
CA LYS A 91 5.64 -7.69 4.29
C LYS A 91 6.79 -8.09 5.21
N GLN A 92 7.99 -8.33 4.68
CA GLN A 92 9.18 -8.66 5.46
C GLN A 92 9.62 -7.54 6.42
N LEU A 93 9.32 -6.28 6.10
CA LEU A 93 9.57 -5.15 7.01
C LEU A 93 8.60 -5.11 8.20
N GLY A 94 7.50 -5.87 8.16
CA GLY A 94 6.47 -5.89 9.21
C GLY A 94 5.22 -5.06 8.88
N LEU A 95 5.06 -4.60 7.63
CA LEU A 95 3.81 -3.98 7.18
C LEU A 95 2.70 -5.04 7.13
N LYS A 96 1.59 -4.75 7.80
CA LYS A 96 0.44 -5.66 7.94
C LYS A 96 -0.44 -5.61 6.71
N PHE A 97 -0.76 -4.40 6.24
CA PHE A 97 -1.69 -4.17 5.14
C PHE A 97 -0.97 -3.54 3.95
N VAL A 98 -0.60 -4.39 3.00
CA VAL A 98 0.03 -4.00 1.74
C VAL A 98 -0.86 -4.48 0.62
N TYR A 99 -1.02 -3.68 -0.43
CA TYR A 99 -1.88 -4.00 -1.57
C TYR A 99 -1.13 -3.85 -2.88
N LEU A 100 -1.44 -4.71 -3.85
CA LEU A 100 -1.10 -4.46 -5.25
C LEU A 100 -2.31 -3.87 -5.96
N GLY A 101 -2.15 -2.65 -6.48
CA GLY A 101 -3.16 -2.00 -7.31
C GLY A 101 -2.76 -1.96 -8.79
N ASN A 102 -3.75 -1.68 -9.65
CA ASN A 102 -3.59 -1.67 -11.11
C ASN A 102 -3.13 -3.03 -11.69
N VAL A 103 -3.47 -4.14 -11.01
CA VAL A 103 -3.29 -5.50 -11.50
C VAL A 103 -4.62 -6.25 -11.34
N PRO A 104 -5.58 -6.04 -12.26
CA PRO A 104 -6.94 -6.56 -12.10
C PRO A 104 -6.98 -8.06 -11.82
N GLY A 105 -7.69 -8.48 -10.77
CA GLY A 105 -7.87 -9.89 -10.39
C GLY A 105 -6.68 -10.49 -9.64
N HIS A 106 -5.67 -9.69 -9.27
CA HIS A 106 -4.54 -10.19 -8.50
C HIS A 106 -4.93 -10.35 -7.03
N HIS A 107 -4.61 -11.50 -6.42
CA HIS A 107 -4.99 -11.79 -5.03
C HIS A 107 -4.44 -10.81 -3.98
N TYR A 108 -3.38 -10.04 -4.26
CA TYR A 108 -2.84 -9.01 -3.37
C TYR A 108 -3.63 -7.68 -3.43
N GLU A 109 -4.70 -7.59 -4.22
CA GLU A 109 -5.68 -6.49 -4.11
C GLU A 109 -6.68 -6.71 -2.97
N ASN A 110 -6.75 -7.93 -2.45
CA ASN A 110 -7.64 -8.33 -1.37
C ASN A 110 -7.05 -8.01 0.01
N THR A 111 -7.91 -7.93 1.03
CA THR A 111 -7.45 -7.84 2.43
C THR A 111 -7.34 -9.23 3.02
N SER A 112 -6.13 -9.60 3.44
CA SER A 112 -5.89 -10.77 4.30
C SER A 112 -5.62 -10.34 5.74
N CYS A 113 -6.00 -11.19 6.69
CA CYS A 113 -5.67 -11.01 8.10
C CYS A 113 -4.15 -11.10 8.28
N PRO A 114 -3.49 -10.12 8.92
CA PRO A 114 -2.04 -10.14 9.07
C PRO A 114 -1.51 -11.18 10.07
N GLU A 115 -2.39 -11.80 10.87
CA GLU A 115 -1.99 -12.79 11.89
C GLU A 115 -2.27 -14.24 11.47
N CYS A 116 -3.33 -14.49 10.69
CA CYS A 116 -3.71 -15.84 10.29
C CYS A 116 -3.92 -16.03 8.78
N ASP A 117 -3.61 -15.00 7.98
CA ASP A 117 -3.73 -14.98 6.51
C ASP A 117 -5.14 -15.23 5.95
N ALA A 118 -6.16 -15.32 6.80
CA ALA A 118 -7.55 -15.48 6.38
C ALA A 118 -7.98 -14.32 5.46
N LEU A 119 -8.56 -14.65 4.31
CA LEU A 119 -9.15 -13.66 3.40
C LEU A 119 -10.34 -12.97 4.09
N LEU A 120 -10.21 -11.66 4.32
CA LEU A 120 -11.20 -10.83 5.03
C LEU A 120 -12.08 -10.05 4.07
N ILE A 121 -11.49 -9.41 3.05
CA ILE A 121 -12.24 -8.63 2.07
C ILE A 121 -11.75 -9.01 0.67
N THR A 122 -12.67 -9.48 -0.16
CA THR A 122 -12.44 -9.73 -1.58
C THR A 122 -12.80 -8.47 -2.37
N ARG A 123 -11.96 -8.08 -3.32
CA ARG A 123 -12.14 -6.89 -4.16
C ARG A 123 -12.09 -7.25 -5.63
N SER A 124 -12.74 -6.40 -6.43
CA SER A 124 -12.54 -6.31 -7.87
C SER A 124 -12.17 -4.86 -8.17
N GLY A 125 -10.86 -4.61 -8.29
CA GLY A 125 -10.33 -3.25 -8.30
C GLY A 125 -10.68 -2.49 -7.01
N LEU A 126 -11.39 -1.36 -7.14
CA LEU A 126 -11.77 -0.51 -6.00
C LEU A 126 -13.05 -0.97 -5.30
N THR A 127 -13.75 -1.97 -5.83
CA THR A 127 -15.07 -2.38 -5.33
C THR A 127 -14.94 -3.61 -4.43
N PRO A 128 -15.36 -3.54 -3.15
CA PRO A 128 -15.52 -4.72 -2.30
C PRO A 128 -16.61 -5.63 -2.88
N VAL A 129 -16.27 -6.90 -3.09
CA VAL A 129 -17.18 -7.95 -3.56
C VAL A 129 -17.70 -8.77 -2.38
N GLU A 130 -16.87 -8.94 -1.35
CA GLU A 130 -17.22 -9.69 -0.15
C GLU A 130 -16.49 -9.08 1.05
N ASN A 131 -17.18 -8.98 2.20
CA ASN A 131 -16.60 -8.58 3.47
C ASN A 131 -16.96 -9.61 4.55
N ARG A 132 -15.93 -10.25 5.10
CA ARG A 132 -16.02 -11.29 6.14
C ARG A 132 -15.63 -10.78 7.52
N ILE A 133 -15.30 -9.49 7.66
CA ILE A 133 -15.01 -8.87 8.95
C ILE A 133 -16.30 -8.88 9.78
N THR A 134 -16.19 -9.27 11.05
CA THR A 134 -17.33 -9.30 11.96
C THR A 134 -17.87 -7.89 12.23
N HIS A 135 -19.11 -7.79 12.72
CA HIS A 135 -19.73 -6.50 13.03
C HIS A 135 -18.95 -5.66 14.06
N ASP A 136 -18.18 -6.31 14.95
CA ASP A 136 -17.29 -5.68 15.93
C ASP A 136 -15.87 -5.44 15.38
N GLY A 137 -15.69 -5.55 14.05
CA GLY A 137 -14.46 -5.17 13.36
C GLY A 137 -13.31 -6.18 13.48
N LYS A 138 -13.60 -7.47 13.67
CA LYS A 138 -12.58 -8.50 13.89
C LYS A 138 -12.47 -9.50 12.76
N CYS A 139 -11.30 -10.14 12.68
CA CYS A 139 -11.10 -11.33 11.87
C CYS A 139 -11.98 -12.47 12.41
N PRO A 140 -12.84 -13.10 11.58
CA PRO A 140 -13.72 -14.18 12.03
C PRO A 140 -12.97 -15.47 12.38
N GLN A 141 -11.70 -15.60 11.99
CA GLN A 141 -10.90 -16.81 12.18
C GLN A 141 -9.99 -16.75 13.42
N CYS A 142 -9.39 -15.59 13.73
CA CYS A 142 -8.46 -15.46 14.86
C CYS A 142 -8.86 -14.37 15.88
N GLY A 143 -9.90 -13.58 15.61
CA GLY A 143 -10.36 -12.53 16.52
C GLY A 143 -9.51 -11.27 16.55
N LEU A 144 -8.49 -11.13 15.69
CA LEU A 144 -7.71 -9.89 15.56
C LEU A 144 -8.64 -8.71 15.22
N ASP A 145 -8.52 -7.61 15.96
CA ASP A 145 -9.17 -6.34 15.64
C ASP A 145 -8.53 -5.69 14.40
N VAL A 146 -9.36 -5.41 13.40
CA VAL A 146 -9.00 -4.78 12.13
C VAL A 146 -9.73 -3.44 11.90
N HIS A 147 -10.51 -2.95 12.87
CA HIS A 147 -11.40 -1.77 12.76
C HIS A 147 -10.65 -0.43 12.57
N GLY A 148 -9.32 -0.41 12.65
CA GLY A 148 -8.48 0.78 12.48
C GLY A 148 -7.74 0.88 11.14
N TYR A 149 -7.91 -0.09 10.24
CA TYR A 149 -7.11 -0.19 9.01
C TYR A 149 -7.91 0.03 7.73
N PHE A 150 -9.23 0.19 7.82
CA PHE A 150 -10.11 0.34 6.65
C PHE A 150 -11.16 1.40 6.91
N VAL A 151 -11.48 2.18 5.88
CA VAL A 151 -12.80 2.81 5.79
C VAL A 151 -13.69 1.78 5.09
N LEU A 152 -14.64 1.20 5.82
CA LEU A 152 -15.67 0.32 5.27
C LEU A 152 -16.75 1.13 4.55
#